data_AF-A0A1G3YJU1-F1
#
_entry.id   AF-A0A1G3YJU1-F1
#
_cell.length_a   1.000
_cell.length_b   1.000
_cell.length_c   1.000
_cell.angle_alpha   90.00
_cell.angle_beta   90.00
_cell.angle_gamma   90.00
#
_symmetry.space_group_name_H-M   'P 1'
#
loop_
_entity.id
_entity.type
_entity.pdbx_description
1 polymer ?
#
loop_
_entity_poly.entity_id
_entity_poly.type
_entity_poly.pdbx_seq_one_letter_code
_entity_poly.pdbx_strand_id
1 'polypeptide(L)'
;MAMRSVPLFEAKNRLTALVHEVEKGSPIQLTRHGKAVAVLMGSADYATLDDKGQSFSARLDRFRLEWPQDESPEWEDPFSGIRSDQDGRRVDL
;
A
#
# COMPACT_ATOMS: atom_id res chain seq x y z
N MET A 1 3.07 -3.31 12.69
CA MET A 1 4.35 -2.56 12.74
C MET A 1 4.10 -1.27 13.49
N ALA A 2 4.83 -1.00 14.58
CA ALA A 2 4.69 0.26 15.31
C ALA A 2 5.49 1.35 14.60
N MET A 3 4.87 2.49 14.32
CA MET A 3 5.52 3.63 13.67
C MET A 3 6.53 4.26 14.64
N ARG A 4 7.79 4.37 14.22
CA ARG A 4 8.85 4.94 15.05
C ARG A 4 8.58 6.43 15.31
N SER A 5 8.77 6.87 16.54
CA SER A 5 8.61 8.28 16.93
C SER A 5 9.95 8.90 17.31
N VAL A 6 10.24 10.08 16.77
CA VAL A 6 11.48 10.84 17.02
C VAL A 6 11.13 12.27 17.45
N PRO A 7 11.73 12.81 18.52
CA PRO A 7 11.55 14.21 18.88
C PRO A 7 12.12 15.16 17.82
N LEU A 8 11.44 16.28 17.58
CA LEU A 8 11.84 17.26 16.55
C LEU A 8 13.25 17.82 16.78
N PHE A 9 13.67 17.98 18.03
CA PHE A 9 15.04 18.42 18.36
C PHE A 9 16.10 17.39 17.97
N GLU A 10 15.80 16.09 18.10
CA GLU A 10 16.69 15.02 17.67
C GLU A 10 16.73 14.93 16.15
N ALA A 11 15.56 15.04 15.51
CA ALA A 11 15.43 15.00 14.06
C ALA A 11 16.25 16.10 13.37
N LYS A 12 16.29 17.31 13.94
CA LYS A 12 17.14 18.41 13.46
C LYS A 12 18.62 18.01 13.37
N ASN A 13 19.12 17.24 14.34
CA ASN A 13 20.54 16.88 14.43
C ASN A 13 20.92 15.66 13.58
N ARG A 14 19.93 14.85 13.17
CA ARG A 14 20.13 13.57 12.48
C ARG A 14 19.34 13.45 11.18
N LEU A 15 18.94 14.58 10.59
CA LEU A 15 18.01 14.62 9.47
C LEU A 15 18.46 13.73 8.30
N THR A 16 19.74 13.79 7.92
CA THR A 16 20.30 12.97 6.83
C THR A 16 20.11 11.47 7.08
N ALA A 17 20.35 11.00 8.31
CA ALA A 17 20.20 9.59 8.64
C ALA A 17 18.72 9.17 8.63
N LEU A 18 17.83 10.04 9.12
CA LEU A 18 16.39 9.81 9.07
C LEU A 18 15.85 9.80 7.64
N VAL A 19 16.38 10.64 6.75
CA VAL A 19 16.03 10.63 5.32
C VAL A 19 16.40 9.28 4.69
N HIS A 20 17.62 8.80 4.90
CA HIS A 20 18.03 7.48 4.41
C HIS A 20 17.21 6.30 4.97
N GLU A 21 16.63 6.47 6.14
CA GLU A 21 15.72 5.47 6.73
C GLU A 21 14.35 5.50 6.05
N VAL A 22 13.75 6.68 5.86
CA VAL A 22 12.44 6.78 5.22
C VAL A 22 12.48 6.47 3.72
N GLU A 23 13.62 6.63 3.05
CA GLU A 23 13.85 6.18 1.68
C GLU A 23 13.72 4.65 1.53
N LYS A 24 13.85 3.88 2.62
CA LYS A 24 13.68 2.43 2.64
C LYS A 24 12.23 2.00 2.92
N GLY A 25 11.29 2.94 2.96
CA GLY A 25 9.86 2.66 3.13
C GLY A 25 9.36 2.62 4.57
N SER A 26 10.16 3.10 5.53
CA SER A 26 9.79 3.15 6.95
C SER A 26 9.47 4.58 7.39
N PRO A 27 8.20 5.03 7.40
CA PRO A 27 7.86 6.38 7.80
C PRO A 27 8.05 6.61 9.30
N ILE A 28 8.41 7.84 9.67
CA ILE A 28 8.77 8.23 11.04
C ILE A 28 7.86 9.37 11.50
N GLN A 29 7.34 9.25 12.73
CA GLN A 29 6.57 10.30 13.35
C GLN A 29 7.49 11.29 14.07
N LEU A 30 7.34 12.57 13.77
CA LEU A 30 8.03 13.64 14.49
C LEU A 30 7.16 14.15 15.62
N THR A 31 7.76 14.31 16.80
CA THR A 31 7.06 14.74 18.01
C THR A 31 7.62 16.04 18.59
N ARG A 32 6.76 16.82 19.23
CA ARG A 32 7.12 17.99 20.03
C ARG A 32 6.47 17.86 21.41
N HIS A 33 7.27 17.87 22.47
CA HIS A 33 6.81 17.62 23.85
C HIS A 33 5.97 16.31 23.96
N GLY A 34 6.41 15.24 23.30
CA GLY A 34 5.72 13.95 23.29
C GLY A 34 4.48 13.86 22.41
N LYS A 35 4.03 14.96 21.79
CA LYS A 35 2.86 14.99 20.90
C LYS A 35 3.29 14.87 19.44
N ALA A 36 2.57 14.08 18.65
CA ALA A 36 2.74 14.00 17.20
C ALA A 36 2.53 15.37 16.55
N VAL A 37 3.44 15.81 15.68
CA VAL A 37 3.32 17.10 14.97
C VAL A 37 3.58 17.02 13.47
N ALA A 38 4.31 16.00 13.00
CA ALA A 38 4.57 15.79 11.58
C ALA A 38 4.93 14.32 11.31
N VAL A 39 4.93 13.92 10.04
CA VAL A 39 5.41 12.63 9.56
C VAL A 39 6.49 12.87 8.51
N LEU A 40 7.60 12.15 8.63
CA LEU A 40 8.63 12.07 7.60
C LEU A 40 8.47 10.75 6.85
N MET A 41 8.45 10.79 5.52
CA MET A 41 8.32 9.63 4.66
C MET A 41 9.15 9.81 3.39
N GLY A 42 9.48 8.71 2.70
CA GLY A 42 10.16 8.77 1.41
C GLY A 42 9.31 9.52 0.37
N SER A 43 9.97 10.20 -0.57
CA SER A 43 9.26 10.96 -1.61
C SER A 43 8.44 10.08 -2.54
N ALA A 44 8.90 8.85 -2.84
CA ALA A 44 8.17 7.88 -3.66
C ALA A 44 6.89 7.38 -2.94
N ASP A 45 6.99 7.11 -1.64
CA ASP A 45 5.83 6.73 -0.82
C ASP A 45 4.83 7.88 -0.74
N TYR A 46 5.32 9.11 -0.55
CA TYR A 46 4.47 10.30 -0.53
C TYR A 46 3.80 10.49 -1.89
N ALA A 47 4.54 10.38 -2.98
CA ALA A 47 4.00 10.48 -4.33
C ALA A 47 2.94 9.41 -4.59
N THR A 48 3.06 8.21 -4.04
CA THR A 48 2.03 7.16 -4.16
C THR A 48 0.75 7.52 -3.39
N LEU A 49 0.87 8.18 -2.24
CA LEU A 49 -0.29 8.67 -1.47
C LEU A 49 -0.92 9.92 -2.07
N ASP A 50 -0.09 10.82 -2.61
CA ASP A 50 -0.50 12.06 -3.24
C ASP A 50 -0.90 11.87 -4.70
N ASP A 51 -0.60 10.71 -5.31
CA ASP A 51 -0.96 10.42 -6.68
C ASP A 51 -2.48 10.58 -6.84
N LYS A 52 -2.85 11.75 -7.37
CA LYS A 52 -4.21 12.10 -7.80
C LYS A 52 -4.61 11.37 -9.07
N GLY A 53 -3.82 10.37 -9.49
CA GLY A 53 -4.28 9.31 -10.37
C GLY A 53 -5.66 8.80 -9.94
N GLN A 54 -6.33 8.09 -10.84
CA GLN A 54 -7.69 7.62 -10.56
C GLN A 54 -7.71 6.89 -9.22
N SER A 55 -8.48 7.45 -8.28
CA SER A 55 -8.73 6.81 -6.99
C SER A 55 -9.13 5.35 -7.24
N PHE A 56 -8.88 4.48 -6.26
CA PHE A 56 -9.37 3.11 -6.35
C PHE A 56 -10.85 3.05 -6.76
N SER A 57 -11.68 3.95 -6.22
CA SER A 57 -13.08 4.11 -6.63
C SER A 57 -13.25 4.44 -8.11
N ALA A 58 -12.53 5.43 -8.65
CA ALA A 58 -12.62 5.76 -10.07
C ALA A 58 -12.14 4.62 -10.99
N ARG A 59 -11.13 3.85 -10.57
CA ARG A 59 -10.68 2.65 -11.30
C ARG A 59 -11.74 1.55 -11.26
N LEU A 60 -12.38 1.35 -10.11
CA LEU A 60 -13.46 0.37 -9.93
C LEU A 60 -14.70 0.76 -10.74
N ASP A 61 -15.07 2.04 -10.76
CA ASP A 61 -16.20 2.54 -11.52
C ASP A 61 -15.97 2.36 -13.02
N ARG A 62 -14.75 2.66 -13.51
CA ARG A 62 -14.38 2.35 -14.90
C ARG A 62 -14.46 0.86 -15.21
N PHE A 63 -13.91 0.00 -14.33
CA PHE A 63 -13.98 -1.44 -14.51
C PHE A 63 -15.43 -1.93 -14.63
N ARG A 64 -16.34 -1.41 -13.80
CA ARG A 64 -17.78 -1.73 -13.85
C ARG A 64 -18.46 -1.25 -15.12
N LEU A 65 -18.03 -0.12 -15.68
CA LEU A 65 -18.53 0.37 -16.97
C LEU A 65 -18.04 -0.48 -18.15
N GLU A 66 -16.79 -0.96 -18.09
CA GLU A 66 -16.18 -1.81 -19.13
C GLU A 66 -16.70 -3.26 -19.06
N TRP A 67 -17.10 -3.75 -17.88
CA TRP A 67 -17.69 -5.07 -17.66
C TRP A 67 -19.07 -4.98 -16.97
N PRO A 68 -20.11 -4.51 -17.68
CA PRO A 68 -21.48 -4.47 -17.17
C PRO A 68 -22.00 -5.90 -16.88
N GLN A 69 -22.61 -6.10 -15.71
CA GLN A 69 -23.05 -7.40 -15.19
C GLN A 69 -24.26 -8.00 -15.95
N ASP A 70 -24.97 -7.20 -16.73
CA ASP A 70 -26.20 -7.62 -17.43
C ASP A 70 -25.92 -8.43 -18.69
N GLU A 71 -24.67 -8.44 -19.15
CA GLU A 71 -24.22 -9.39 -20.16
C GLU A 71 -23.50 -10.52 -19.42
N SER A 72 -24.12 -11.69 -19.40
CA SER A 72 -23.38 -12.96 -19.28
C SER A 72 -23.14 -13.48 -20.70
N PRO A 73 -22.07 -13.07 -21.41
CA PRO A 73 -21.71 -13.78 -22.61
C PRO A 73 -21.42 -15.24 -22.27
N GLU A 74 -21.58 -16.12 -23.25
CA GLU A 74 -21.10 -17.49 -23.17
C GLU A 74 -19.56 -17.48 -23.18
N TRP A 75 -18.93 -17.02 -22.09
CA TRP A 75 -17.49 -17.10 -21.95
C TRP A 75 -17.11 -18.53 -21.56
N GLU A 76 -16.04 -19.02 -22.17
CA GLU A 76 -15.26 -20.10 -21.59
C GLU A 76 -14.78 -19.68 -20.19
N ASP A 77 -14.82 -20.58 -19.21
CA ASP A 77 -14.49 -20.27 -17.81
C ASP A 77 -13.10 -19.59 -17.76
N PRO A 78 -13.02 -18.29 -17.39
CA PRO A 78 -11.75 -17.57 -17.38
C PRO A 78 -10.79 -18.09 -16.31
N PHE A 79 -11.27 -18.93 -15.39
CA PHE A 79 -10.47 -19.60 -14.38
C PHE A 79 -10.08 -21.04 -14.75
N SER A 80 -10.46 -21.51 -15.95
CA SER A 80 -10.05 -22.80 -16.49
C SER A 80 -8.52 -22.88 -16.54
N GLY A 81 -7.95 -23.94 -15.96
CA GLY A 81 -6.49 -24.15 -15.89
C GLY A 81 -5.71 -23.23 -14.95
N ILE A 82 -6.36 -22.27 -14.27
CA ILE A 82 -5.70 -21.42 -13.26
C ILE A 82 -5.56 -22.16 -11.93
N ARG A 83 -6.54 -22.99 -11.57
CA ARG A 83 -6.44 -23.84 -10.39
C ARG A 83 -5.47 -24.98 -10.65
N SER A 84 -4.51 -25.15 -9.73
CA SER A 84 -3.65 -26.33 -9.74
C SER A 84 -4.50 -27.58 -9.59
N ASP A 85 -4.27 -28.55 -10.46
CA ASP A 85 -4.85 -29.90 -10.42
C ASP A 85 -4.10 -30.84 -9.47
N GLN A 86 -3.00 -30.35 -8.87
CA GLN A 86 -2.17 -31.12 -7.96
C GLN A 86 -2.93 -31.35 -6.65
N ASP A 87 -2.88 -32.58 -6.15
CA ASP A 87 -3.34 -32.88 -4.81
C ASP A 87 -2.64 -31.95 -3.81
N GLY A 88 -3.44 -31.28 -2.98
CA GLY A 88 -2.94 -30.41 -1.92
C GLY A 88 -2.12 -31.18 -0.89
N ARG A 89 -1.64 -30.46 0.13
CA ARG A 89 -0.89 -31.07 1.23
C ARG A 89 -1.71 -32.21 1.86
N ARG A 90 -1.17 -33.45 1.86
CA ARG A 90 -1.77 -34.57 2.59
C ARG A 90 -1.86 -34.25 4.08
N VAL A 91 -3.04 -34.44 4.64
CA VAL A 91 -3.32 -34.32 6.07
C VAL A 91 -3.87 -35.66 6.50
N ASP A 92 -3.22 -36.32 7.46
CA ASP A 92 -3.75 -37.53 8.08
C ASP A 92 -4.86 -37.12 9.05
N LEU A 93 -6.09 -37.57 8.78
CA LEU A 93 -7.28 -37.39 9.62
C LEU A 93 -7.41 -38.55 10.61
#